data_AF-A0A379TCY1-F1
#
_entry.id   AF-A0A379TCY1-F1
#
_cell.length_a   1.000
_cell.length_b   1.000
_cell.length_c   1.000
_cell.angle_alpha   90.00
_cell.angle_beta   90.00
_cell.angle_gamma   90.00
#
_symmetry.space_group_name_H-M   'P 1'
#
loop_
_entity.id
_entity.type
_entity.pdbx_description
1 polymer ?
#
loop_
_entity_poly.entity_id
_entity_poly.type
_entity_poly.pdbx_seq_one_letter_code
_entity_poly.pdbx_strand_id
1 'polypeptide(L)'
;MARPIWFSYAFPVAMFLSALQACFALMIVAARRDSARLPKILWGQIWTLAALGLVVAMWVSGDTLSGTAIRRWITVALSAKYYAAGWIALWVLTLLFCSLTLRHPLSQLRRVLLVLSALALCWLMRWTLLIQVQTVPKFNAQFNPYSLPGGTDGWLAILGTFGLWIALLIIIRETLNGLTRRLQHG
;
A
#
# COMPACT_ATOMS: atom_id res chain seq x y z
N MET A 1 6.21 25.02 9.90
CA MET A 1 6.96 24.88 8.63
C MET A 1 6.76 23.47 8.09
N ALA A 2 6.09 23.35 6.94
CA ALA A 2 5.68 22.06 6.36
C ALA A 2 6.85 21.35 5.65
N ARG A 3 6.79 20.02 5.56
CA ARG A 3 7.90 19.18 5.07
C ARG A 3 8.03 19.33 3.55
N PRO A 4 9.25 19.54 3.00
CA PRO A 4 9.47 19.71 1.55
C PRO A 4 8.90 18.58 0.70
N ILE A 5 8.89 17.37 1.25
CA ILE A 5 8.39 16.16 0.59
C ILE A 5 6.87 16.24 0.35
N TRP A 6 6.11 16.93 1.20
CA TRP A 6 4.66 17.08 1.05
C TRP A 6 4.26 18.23 0.12
N PHE A 7 5.17 19.16 -0.20
CA PHE A 7 4.94 20.24 -1.17
C PHE A 7 5.20 19.79 -2.61
N SER A 8 4.46 18.78 -3.07
CA SER A 8 4.50 18.33 -4.46
C SER A 8 3.20 17.67 -4.88
N TYR A 9 2.76 17.96 -6.09
CA TYR A 9 1.61 17.30 -6.72
C TYR A 9 1.84 15.78 -6.91
N ALA A 10 3.09 15.33 -6.91
CA ALA A 10 3.40 13.90 -7.01
C ALA A 10 2.97 13.10 -5.78
N PHE A 11 2.94 13.72 -4.58
CA PHE A 11 2.56 13.03 -3.36
C PHE A 11 1.07 12.58 -3.36
N PRO A 12 0.09 13.47 -3.60
CA PRO A 12 -1.32 13.05 -3.70
C PRO A 12 -1.56 12.05 -4.83
N VAL A 13 -0.87 12.19 -5.97
CA VAL A 13 -0.99 11.28 -7.12
C VAL A 13 -0.47 9.89 -6.76
N ALA A 14 0.69 9.77 -6.10
CA ALA A 14 1.21 8.48 -5.64
C ALA A 14 0.30 7.83 -4.57
N MET A 15 -0.28 8.63 -3.68
CA MET A 15 -1.25 8.16 -2.68
C MET A 15 -2.55 7.66 -3.33
N PHE A 16 -3.02 8.32 -4.37
CA PHE A 16 -4.18 7.90 -5.14
C PHE A 16 -3.91 6.60 -5.92
N LEU A 17 -2.80 6.54 -6.64
CA LEU A 17 -2.43 5.35 -7.42
C LEU A 17 -2.17 4.12 -6.54
N SER A 18 -1.55 4.30 -5.37
CA SER A 18 -1.40 3.21 -4.40
C SER A 18 -2.72 2.77 -3.76
N ALA A 19 -3.70 3.65 -3.57
CA ALA A 19 -5.05 3.27 -3.16
C ALA A 19 -5.76 2.48 -4.27
N LEU A 20 -5.58 2.88 -5.52
CA LEU A 20 -6.14 2.20 -6.69
C LEU A 20 -5.58 0.78 -6.84
N GLN A 21 -4.29 0.58 -6.52
CA GLN A 21 -3.67 -0.75 -6.42
C GLN A 21 -4.37 -1.68 -5.41
N ALA A 22 -4.71 -1.17 -4.23
CA ALA A 22 -5.45 -1.93 -3.23
C ALA A 22 -6.87 -2.26 -3.71
N CYS A 23 -7.54 -1.30 -4.36
CA CYS A 23 -8.90 -1.50 -4.91
C CYS A 23 -8.94 -2.61 -5.97
N PHE A 24 -8.04 -2.54 -6.96
CA PHE A 24 -7.94 -3.57 -8.00
C PHE A 24 -7.55 -4.94 -7.42
N ALA A 25 -6.64 -4.99 -6.45
CA ALA A 25 -6.32 -6.23 -5.73
C ALA A 25 -7.56 -6.85 -5.07
N LEU A 26 -8.38 -6.07 -4.36
CA LEU A 26 -9.62 -6.57 -3.77
C LEU A 26 -10.63 -7.04 -4.83
N MET A 27 -10.74 -6.33 -5.96
CA MET A 27 -11.59 -6.75 -7.08
C MET A 27 -11.12 -8.09 -7.69
N ILE A 28 -9.82 -8.37 -7.72
CA ILE A 28 -9.27 -9.67 -8.19
C ILE A 28 -9.70 -10.82 -7.26
N VAL A 29 -9.79 -10.59 -5.95
CA VAL A 29 -10.31 -11.58 -4.99
C VAL A 29 -11.81 -11.79 -5.17
N ALA A 30 -12.57 -10.71 -5.33
CA ALA A 30 -14.01 -10.75 -5.52
C ALA A 30 -14.42 -11.39 -6.87
N ALA A 31 -13.57 -11.29 -7.89
CA ALA A 31 -13.82 -11.84 -9.20
C ALA A 31 -13.72 -13.37 -9.22
N ARG A 32 -14.80 -14.02 -9.70
CA ARG A 32 -14.81 -15.47 -9.98
C ARG A 32 -13.72 -15.83 -10.98
N ARG A 33 -13.15 -17.03 -10.83
CA ARG A 33 -12.01 -17.51 -11.65
C ARG A 33 -12.26 -17.48 -13.15
N ASP A 34 -13.46 -17.88 -13.58
CA ASP A 34 -13.85 -17.92 -15.00
C ASP A 34 -14.51 -16.64 -15.51
N SER A 35 -14.45 -15.55 -14.73
CA SER A 35 -15.04 -14.30 -15.19
C SER A 35 -14.20 -13.71 -16.33
N ALA A 36 -14.83 -13.48 -17.49
CA ALA A 36 -14.23 -12.74 -18.61
C ALA A 36 -13.78 -11.31 -18.24
N ARG A 37 -14.17 -10.81 -17.06
CA ARG A 37 -13.75 -9.51 -16.52
C ARG A 37 -12.39 -9.56 -15.80
N LEU A 38 -11.94 -10.73 -15.36
CA LEU A 38 -10.70 -10.87 -14.60
C LEU A 38 -9.45 -10.37 -15.38
N PRO A 39 -9.25 -10.71 -16.67
CA PRO A 39 -8.13 -10.17 -17.43
C PRO A 39 -8.17 -8.64 -17.56
N LYS A 40 -9.37 -8.04 -17.68
CA LYS A 40 -9.53 -6.59 -17.75
C LYS A 40 -9.11 -5.91 -16.44
N ILE A 41 -9.47 -6.49 -15.29
CA ILE A 41 -9.10 -6.00 -13.96
C ILE A 41 -7.58 -6.12 -13.76
N LEU A 42 -6.97 -7.24 -14.17
CA LEU A 42 -5.50 -7.44 -14.13
C LEU A 42 -4.77 -6.41 -15.00
N TRP A 43 -5.25 -6.13 -16.21
CA TRP A 43 -4.70 -5.06 -17.03
C TRP A 43 -4.81 -3.68 -16.36
N GLY A 44 -5.93 -3.39 -15.70
CA GLY A 44 -6.08 -2.20 -14.86
C GLY A 44 -5.04 -2.11 -13.74
N GLN A 45 -4.78 -3.23 -13.05
CA GLN A 45 -3.74 -3.35 -12.02
C GLN A 45 -2.33 -3.06 -12.60
N ILE A 46 -2.01 -3.58 -13.79
CA ILE A 46 -0.71 -3.35 -14.45
C ILE A 46 -0.57 -1.89 -14.86
N TRP A 47 -1.57 -1.32 -15.52
CA TRP A 47 -1.53 0.08 -15.95
C TRP A 47 -1.35 1.04 -14.78
N THR A 48 -2.01 0.76 -13.67
CA THR A 48 -1.88 1.60 -12.45
C THR A 48 -0.56 1.35 -11.72
N LEU A 49 0.03 0.15 -11.76
CA LEU A 49 1.40 -0.12 -11.30
C LEU A 49 2.43 0.64 -12.14
N ALA A 50 2.26 0.64 -13.46
CA ALA A 50 3.13 1.34 -14.39
C ALA A 50 3.06 2.85 -14.16
N ALA A 51 1.85 3.41 -14.04
CA ALA A 51 1.63 4.81 -13.71
C ALA A 51 2.25 5.17 -12.36
N LEU A 52 2.09 4.32 -11.33
CA LEU A 52 2.68 4.54 -10.01
C LEU A 52 4.22 4.58 -10.09
N GLY A 53 4.83 3.61 -10.78
CA GLY A 53 6.28 3.55 -10.97
C GLY A 53 6.81 4.78 -11.72
N LEU A 54 6.11 5.21 -12.77
CA LEU A 54 6.46 6.38 -13.56
C LEU A 54 6.33 7.68 -12.75
N VAL A 55 5.25 7.86 -11.99
CA VAL A 55 5.07 9.03 -11.12
C VAL A 55 6.16 9.08 -10.05
N VAL A 56 6.47 7.95 -9.41
CA VAL A 56 7.55 7.89 -8.41
C VAL A 56 8.91 8.17 -9.03
N ALA A 57 9.20 7.63 -10.22
CA ALA A 57 10.45 7.89 -10.94
C ALA A 57 10.57 9.38 -11.33
N MET A 58 9.52 9.97 -11.90
CA MET A 58 9.49 11.41 -12.20
C MET A 58 9.63 12.26 -10.94
N TRP A 59 9.03 11.83 -9.83
CA TRP A 59 9.09 12.56 -8.57
C TRP A 59 10.50 12.56 -7.98
N VAL A 60 11.18 11.40 -8.01
CA VAL A 60 12.55 11.25 -7.53
C VAL A 60 13.56 11.91 -8.48
N SER A 61 13.30 11.92 -9.79
CA SER A 61 14.18 12.51 -10.81
C SER A 61 13.96 14.01 -11.03
N GLY A 62 12.78 14.54 -10.71
CA GLY A 62 12.47 15.96 -10.93
C GLY A 62 13.25 16.90 -10.02
N ASP A 63 13.63 18.06 -10.55
CA ASP A 63 14.38 19.11 -9.83
C ASP A 63 13.53 19.94 -8.84
N THR A 64 12.38 19.40 -8.46
CA THR A 64 11.53 20.00 -7.43
C THR A 64 12.19 19.91 -6.04
N LEU A 65 11.83 20.84 -5.15
CA LEU A 65 12.27 20.85 -3.75
C LEU A 65 11.96 19.50 -3.04
N SER A 66 10.87 18.84 -3.44
CA SER A 66 10.47 17.53 -2.91
C SER A 66 11.35 16.38 -3.41
N GLY A 67 11.73 16.39 -4.69
CA GLY A 67 12.58 15.36 -5.30
C GLY A 67 14.01 15.42 -4.77
N THR A 68 14.56 16.63 -4.64
CA THR A 68 15.88 16.83 -4.02
C THR A 68 15.89 16.40 -2.55
N ALA A 69 14.82 16.64 -1.79
CA ALA A 69 14.69 16.19 -0.41
C ALA A 69 14.65 14.65 -0.30
N ILE A 70 13.94 13.96 -1.19
CA ILE A 70 13.90 12.48 -1.21
C ILE A 70 15.28 11.90 -1.56
N ARG A 71 15.94 12.44 -2.59
CA ARG A 71 17.29 12.02 -2.98
C ARG A 71 18.27 12.17 -1.82
N ARG A 72 18.26 13.35 -1.17
CA ARG A 72 19.11 13.63 -0.01
C ARG A 72 18.78 12.71 1.17
N TRP A 73 17.51 12.41 1.39
CA TRP A 73 17.08 11.48 2.44
C TRP A 73 17.58 10.04 2.19
N ILE A 74 17.48 9.54 0.95
CA ILE A 74 18.00 8.22 0.56
C ILE A 74 19.53 8.14 0.71
N THR A 75 20.25 9.23 0.42
CA THR A 75 21.72 9.23 0.58
C THR A 75 22.17 9.25 2.03
N VAL A 76 21.44 9.95 2.92
CA VAL A 76 21.85 10.20 4.30
C VAL A 76 21.32 9.13 5.27
N ALA A 77 20.11 8.61 5.07
CA ALA A 77 19.48 7.68 6.00
C ALA A 77 19.47 6.24 5.47
N LEU A 78 20.08 5.32 6.22
CA LEU A 78 20.06 3.89 5.88
C LEU A 78 18.63 3.32 5.88
N SER A 79 17.78 3.78 6.80
CA SER A 79 16.36 3.41 6.86
C SER A 79 15.61 3.78 5.58
N ALA A 80 15.90 4.93 4.98
CA ALA A 80 15.29 5.37 3.72
C ALA A 80 15.63 4.41 2.57
N LYS A 81 16.85 3.88 2.53
CA LYS A 81 17.27 2.88 1.53
C LYS A 81 16.48 1.59 1.67
N TYR A 82 16.28 1.08 2.89
CA TYR A 82 15.47 -0.11 3.13
C TYR A 82 14.01 0.10 2.71
N TYR A 83 13.43 1.27 2.98
CA TYR A 83 12.07 1.58 2.54
C TYR A 83 11.94 1.70 1.02
N ALA A 84 12.89 2.35 0.35
CA ALA A 84 12.93 2.42 -1.10
C ALA A 84 13.10 1.04 -1.74
N ALA A 85 13.98 0.21 -1.18
CA ALA A 85 14.14 -1.19 -1.60
C ALA A 85 12.83 -1.98 -1.38
N GLY A 86 12.14 -1.77 -0.25
CA GLY A 86 10.85 -2.38 0.02
C GLY A 86 9.75 -1.97 -0.97
N TRP A 87 9.71 -0.68 -1.36
CA TRP A 87 8.81 -0.21 -2.42
C TRP A 87 9.07 -0.91 -3.75
N ILE A 88 10.34 -0.97 -4.18
CA ILE A 88 10.73 -1.62 -5.44
C ILE A 88 10.44 -3.12 -5.38
N ALA A 89 10.81 -3.80 -4.29
CA ALA A 89 10.60 -5.23 -4.13
C ALA A 89 9.10 -5.59 -4.19
N LEU A 90 8.25 -4.86 -3.46
CA LEU A 90 6.80 -5.08 -3.49
C LEU A 90 6.19 -4.72 -4.84
N TRP A 91 6.65 -3.64 -5.48
CA TRP A 91 6.20 -3.25 -6.82
C TRP A 91 6.53 -4.33 -7.85
N VAL A 92 7.77 -4.83 -7.90
CA VAL A 92 8.19 -5.94 -8.78
C VAL A 92 7.40 -7.21 -8.47
N LEU A 93 7.20 -7.54 -7.19
CA LEU A 93 6.47 -8.73 -6.78
C LEU A 93 5.00 -8.69 -7.25
N THR A 94 4.33 -7.55 -7.08
CA THR A 94 2.95 -7.38 -7.56
C THR A 94 2.87 -7.46 -9.08
N LEU A 95 3.82 -6.84 -9.80
CA LEU A 95 3.90 -6.88 -11.26
C LEU A 95 4.14 -8.30 -11.78
N LEU A 96 5.04 -9.05 -11.12
CA LEU A 96 5.36 -10.43 -11.46
C LEU A 96 4.12 -11.32 -11.29
N PHE A 97 3.47 -11.29 -10.12
CA PHE A 97 2.27 -12.10 -9.91
C PHE A 97 1.12 -11.71 -10.84
N CYS A 98 0.94 -10.42 -11.13
CA CYS A 98 -0.07 -9.95 -12.06
C CYS A 98 0.18 -10.48 -13.47
N SER A 99 1.42 -10.40 -13.94
CA SER A 99 1.84 -10.90 -15.26
C SER A 99 1.71 -12.42 -15.37
N LEU A 100 2.08 -13.15 -14.31
CA LEU A 100 1.87 -14.60 -14.24
C LEU A 100 0.39 -14.97 -14.29
N THR A 101 -0.48 -14.15 -13.70
CA THR A 101 -1.94 -14.37 -13.69
C THR A 101 -2.56 -14.22 -15.07
N LEU A 102 -2.01 -13.33 -15.90
CA LEU A 102 -2.46 -13.15 -17.27
C LEU A 102 -2.04 -14.31 -18.19
N ARG A 103 -0.89 -14.92 -17.94
CA ARG A 103 -0.35 -16.00 -18.78
C ARG A 103 -0.89 -17.38 -18.42
N HIS A 104 -1.17 -17.63 -17.13
CA HIS A 104 -1.62 -18.94 -16.66
C HIS A 104 -2.74 -18.81 -15.60
N PRO A 105 -3.77 -19.67 -15.63
CA PRO A 105 -4.78 -19.71 -14.57
C PRO A 105 -4.11 -20.14 -13.26
N LEU A 106 -3.99 -19.22 -12.31
CA LEU A 106 -3.20 -19.43 -11.09
C LEU A 106 -3.97 -20.16 -9.98
N SER A 107 -3.18 -20.88 -9.17
CA SER A 107 -3.59 -21.39 -7.87
C SER A 107 -4.08 -20.27 -6.93
N GLN A 108 -4.96 -20.60 -5.99
CA GLN A 108 -5.53 -19.62 -5.04
C GLN A 108 -4.42 -18.89 -4.28
N LEU A 109 -3.34 -19.60 -3.93
CA LEU A 109 -2.20 -19.05 -3.22
C LEU A 109 -1.57 -17.86 -3.94
N ARG A 110 -1.33 -17.93 -5.25
CA ARG A 110 -0.69 -16.82 -5.99
C ARG A 110 -1.59 -15.58 -6.07
N ARG A 111 -2.91 -15.77 -6.14
CA ARG A 111 -3.87 -14.65 -6.05
C ARG A 111 -3.78 -13.98 -4.68
N VAL A 112 -3.75 -14.76 -3.60
CA VAL A 112 -3.57 -14.23 -2.25
C VAL A 112 -2.24 -13.48 -2.13
N LEU A 113 -1.14 -14.03 -2.64
CA LEU A 113 0.17 -13.36 -2.63
C LEU A 113 0.16 -12.05 -3.43
N LEU A 114 -0.49 -12.00 -4.59
CA LEU A 114 -0.68 -10.76 -5.37
C LEU A 114 -1.38 -9.70 -4.51
N VAL A 115 -2.48 -10.07 -3.88
CA VAL A 115 -3.32 -9.14 -3.10
C VAL A 115 -2.57 -8.65 -1.87
N LEU A 116 -1.95 -9.57 -1.13
CA LEU A 116 -1.10 -9.23 0.01
C LEU A 116 0.04 -8.30 -0.40
N SER A 117 0.70 -8.55 -1.54
CA SER A 117 1.77 -7.68 -2.03
C SER A 117 1.28 -6.27 -2.39
N ALA A 118 0.12 -6.14 -3.03
CA ALA A 118 -0.46 -4.85 -3.39
C ALA A 118 -0.93 -4.05 -2.16
N LEU A 119 -1.55 -4.73 -1.19
CA LEU A 119 -1.95 -4.14 0.09
C LEU A 119 -0.73 -3.73 0.91
N ALA A 120 0.30 -4.59 0.97
CA ALA A 120 1.56 -4.28 1.63
C ALA A 120 2.27 -3.09 0.97
N LEU A 121 2.26 -2.99 -0.36
CA LEU A 121 2.83 -1.85 -1.08
C LEU A 121 2.11 -0.55 -0.70
N CYS A 122 0.77 -0.55 -0.74
CA CYS A 122 -0.04 0.61 -0.36
C CYS A 122 0.19 1.01 1.10
N TRP A 123 0.18 0.04 2.02
CA TRP A 123 0.44 0.28 3.42
C TRP A 123 1.86 0.82 3.66
N LEU A 124 2.88 0.24 3.02
CA LEU A 124 4.26 0.66 3.15
C LEU A 124 4.46 2.08 2.62
N MET A 125 3.87 2.44 1.47
CA MET A 125 3.92 3.82 0.95
C MET A 125 3.28 4.81 1.92
N ARG A 126 2.11 4.48 2.49
CA ARG A 126 1.45 5.35 3.48
C ARG A 126 2.29 5.51 4.74
N TRP A 127 2.77 4.40 5.28
CA TRP A 127 3.62 4.40 6.46
C TRP A 127 4.85 5.27 6.25
N THR A 128 5.54 5.06 5.13
CA THR A 128 6.79 5.77 4.85
C THR A 128 6.56 7.26 4.60
N LEU A 129 5.56 7.62 3.80
CA LEU A 129 5.30 9.02 3.43
C LEU A 129 4.58 9.84 4.51
N LEU A 130 3.78 9.22 5.38
CA LEU A 130 3.03 9.91 6.43
C LEU A 130 3.73 9.85 7.79
N ILE A 131 4.31 8.69 8.15
CA ILE A 131 4.91 8.45 9.46
C ILE A 131 6.44 8.58 9.38
N GLN A 132 7.12 7.85 8.50
CA GLN A 132 8.59 7.90 8.45
C GLN A 132 9.13 9.23 7.95
N VAL A 133 8.44 9.90 7.05
CA VAL A 133 8.79 11.28 6.68
C VAL A 133 8.77 12.22 7.89
N GLN A 134 8.08 11.87 8.99
CA GLN A 134 8.13 12.64 10.24
C GLN A 134 9.46 12.54 10.99
N THR A 135 10.25 11.52 10.73
CA THR A 135 11.55 11.29 11.41
C THR A 135 12.69 12.03 10.72
N VAL A 136 12.46 12.50 9.49
CA VAL A 136 13.42 13.28 8.70
C VAL A 136 13.67 14.63 9.36
N PRO A 137 14.93 15.07 9.55
CA PRO A 137 15.25 16.35 10.15
C PRO A 137 14.60 17.50 9.37
N LYS A 138 13.84 18.36 10.06
CA LYS A 138 13.29 19.59 9.48
C LYS A 138 14.40 20.64 9.45
N PHE A 139 15.22 20.67 8.40
CA PHE A 139 16.24 21.69 8.10
C PHE A 139 17.29 22.04 9.20
N ASN A 140 17.24 21.43 10.39
CA ASN A 140 18.22 21.57 11.46
C ASN A 140 19.05 20.29 11.62
N ALA A 141 20.32 20.46 12.00
CA ALA A 141 21.33 19.41 12.19
C ALA A 141 21.05 18.40 13.32
N GLN A 142 19.81 18.32 13.80
CA GLN A 142 19.42 17.45 14.91
C GLN A 142 18.51 16.34 14.39
N PHE A 143 19.03 15.11 14.35
CA PHE A 143 18.22 13.92 14.22
C PHE A 143 17.21 13.90 15.36
N ASN A 144 15.91 13.85 15.02
CA ASN A 144 14.87 13.60 16.02
C ASN A 144 14.55 12.10 15.92
N PRO A 145 15.14 11.25 16.79
CA PRO A 145 14.84 9.82 16.77
C PRO A 145 13.39 9.64 17.17
N TYR A 146 12.54 9.36 16.18
CA TYR A 146 11.17 8.94 16.42
C TYR A 146 11.19 7.42 16.52
N SER A 147 11.26 6.92 17.75
CA SER A 147 10.89 5.54 18.05
C SER A 147 9.38 5.51 18.26
N LEU A 148 8.68 4.60 17.57
CA LEU A 148 7.32 4.28 17.99
C LEU A 148 7.41 3.64 19.38
N PRO A 149 6.79 4.23 20.42
CA PRO A 149 6.77 3.60 21.72
C PRO A 149 6.11 2.23 21.60
N GLY A 150 6.72 1.19 22.17
CA GLY A 150 6.19 -0.18 22.14
C GLY A 150 4.88 -0.38 22.90
N GLY A 151 4.37 0.68 23.55
CA GLY A 151 3.12 0.67 24.31
C GLY A 151 1.87 0.78 23.44
N THR A 152 0.75 1.04 24.11
CA THR A 152 -0.59 1.19 23.51
C THR A 152 -0.64 2.23 22.40
N ASP A 153 0.20 3.27 22.46
CA ASP A 153 0.16 4.40 21.53
C ASP A 153 0.96 4.18 20.24
N GLY A 154 1.68 3.05 20.11
CA GLY A 154 2.51 2.72 18.96
C GLY A 154 2.15 1.38 18.32
N TRP A 155 2.99 0.36 18.55
CA TRP A 155 2.83 -0.95 17.88
C TRP A 155 1.53 -1.67 18.26
N LEU A 156 1.12 -1.56 19.52
CA LEU A 156 -0.10 -2.21 20.01
C LEU A 156 -1.37 -1.52 19.47
N ALA A 157 -1.37 -0.20 19.24
CA ALA A 157 -2.49 0.47 18.56
C ALA A 157 -2.68 -0.02 17.13
N ILE A 158 -1.58 -0.24 16.40
CA ILE A 158 -1.62 -0.73 15.02
C ILE A 158 -2.19 -2.16 15.00
N LEU A 159 -1.65 -3.05 15.84
CA LEU A 159 -2.17 -4.42 16.00
C LEU A 159 -3.64 -4.43 16.47
N GLY A 160 -3.99 -3.56 17.42
CA GLY A 160 -5.34 -3.40 17.93
C GLY A 160 -6.33 -2.94 16.85
N THR A 161 -5.91 -2.05 15.94
CA THR A 161 -6.75 -1.60 14.82
C THR A 161 -7.02 -2.76 13.85
N PHE A 162 -6.01 -3.57 13.52
CA PHE A 162 -6.21 -4.78 12.70
C PHE A 162 -7.13 -5.78 13.40
N GLY A 163 -6.92 -6.03 14.70
CA GLY A 163 -7.78 -6.90 15.52
C GLY A 163 -9.23 -6.42 15.56
N LEU A 164 -9.45 -5.11 15.73
CA LEU A 164 -10.77 -4.49 15.72
C LEU A 164 -11.48 -4.68 14.38
N TRP A 165 -10.79 -4.44 13.26
CA TRP A 165 -11.36 -4.65 11.93
C TRP A 165 -11.75 -6.11 11.69
N ILE A 166 -10.94 -7.07 12.13
CA ILE A 166 -11.25 -8.50 12.05
C ILE A 166 -12.47 -8.83 12.92
N ALA A 167 -12.50 -8.37 14.17
CA ALA A 167 -13.63 -8.59 15.08
C ALA A 167 -14.93 -8.01 14.50
N LEU A 168 -14.88 -6.80 13.94
CA LEU A 168 -16.01 -6.17 13.30
C LEU A 168 -16.52 -6.96 12.09
N LEU A 169 -15.61 -7.46 11.24
CA LEU A 169 -15.97 -8.32 10.10
C LEU A 169 -16.66 -9.60 10.54
N ILE A 170 -16.18 -10.24 11.62
CA ILE A 170 -16.79 -11.44 12.19
C ILE A 170 -18.20 -11.12 12.72
N ILE A 171 -18.35 -10.05 13.51
CA ILE A 171 -19.64 -9.64 14.09
C ILE A 171 -20.65 -9.33 12.99
N ILE A 172 -20.28 -8.55 11.96
CA ILE A 172 -21.16 -8.23 10.84
C ILE A 172 -21.56 -9.50 10.10
N ARG A 173 -20.60 -10.38 9.80
CA ARG A 173 -20.87 -11.64 9.09
C ARG A 173 -21.82 -12.54 9.87
N GLU A 174 -21.62 -12.66 11.19
CA GLU A 174 -22.48 -13.49 12.04
C GLU A 174 -23.87 -12.88 12.20
N THR A 175 -23.97 -11.55 12.31
CA THR A 175 -25.25 -10.83 12.38
C THR A 175 -26.05 -11.02 11.09
N LEU A 176 -25.41 -10.89 9.92
CA LEU A 176 -26.05 -11.11 8.62
C LEU A 176 -26.49 -12.57 8.43
N ASN A 177 -25.66 -13.53 8.85
CA ASN A 177 -26.01 -14.96 8.82
C ASN A 177 -27.19 -15.28 9.76
N GLY A 178 -27.21 -14.67 10.95
CA GLY A 178 -28.30 -14.81 11.90
C GLY A 178 -29.62 -14.23 11.37
N LEU A 179 -29.58 -13.06 10.72
CA LEU A 179 -30.75 -12.44 10.11
C LEU A 179 -31.32 -13.27 8.96
N THR A 180 -30.45 -13.77 8.08
CA THR A 180 -30.86 -14.61 6.95
C THR A 180 -31.48 -15.93 7.39
N ARG A 181 -30.97 -16.57 8.45
CA ARG A 181 -31.60 -17.77 9.04
C ARG A 181 -33.00 -17.49 9.59
N ARG A 182 -33.21 -16.33 10.23
CA ARG A 182 -34.54 -15.96 10.76
C ARG A 182 -35.55 -15.68 9.65
N LEU A 183 -35.13 -15.09 8.54
CA LEU A 183 -35.98 -14.84 7.37
C LEU A 183 -36.33 -16.10 6.56
N GLN A 184 -35.59 -17.21 6.72
CA GLN A 184 -35.89 -18.49 6.06
C GLN A 184 -36.81 -19.41 6.88
N HIS A 185 -37.15 -19.05 8.12
CA HIS A 185 -37.98 -19.85 9.03
C HIS A 185 -39.29 -19.16 9.43
N GLY A 186 -39.64 -18.05 8.78
CA GLY A 186 -40.97 -17.41 8.84
C GLY A 186 -41.58 -17.36 7.45
#